data_AF-A0A2E9LJA6-F1
#
_entry.id   AF-A0A2E9LJA6-F1
#
_cell.length_a   1.000
_cell.length_b   1.000
_cell.length_c   1.000
_cell.angle_alpha   90.00
_cell.angle_beta   90.00
_cell.angle_gamma   90.00
#
_symmetry.space_group_name_H-M   'P 1'
#
loop_
_entity.id
_entity.type
_entity.pdbx_description
1 polymer ?
#
loop_
_entity_poly.entity_id
_entity_poly.type
_entity_poly.pdbx_seq_one_letter_code
_entity_poly.pdbx_strand_id
1 'polypeptide(L)'
;MLSDKPQNVVARQSHSILNIENSVFLRIRGLAFLLLVGLVIAATGCQRVAQGSEDPAPSQQSAVQDFVRQTYIHGLPYAEAQSFTSSDIDILASMLENPVETAAWPNIVGTLGAIGDDEAFSPLIGFFITGSGVLTPSNYAAKTSVPMALGYLLNQTDTDSVYTQIIFNYLNSGLDPEVWSALGISWTSPFGLTSEEERDQLVVVSVMGLALSGTAQANSALREFQFSDLAQQQPFASLLSEAIEANNTIAEIGLVQYYQQSDFN
;
A
#
# COMPACT_ATOMS: atom_id res chain seq x y z
N MET A 1 -60.04 -14.58 20.12
CA MET A 1 -58.85 -15.08 19.39
C MET A 1 -58.19 -13.89 18.73
N LEU A 2 -57.32 -13.22 19.46
CA LEU A 2 -56.50 -12.09 19.01
C LEU A 2 -55.06 -12.59 19.02
N SER A 3 -54.42 -12.59 17.86
CA SER A 3 -53.04 -13.05 17.69
C SER A 3 -52.12 -11.84 17.80
N ASP A 4 -51.49 -11.70 18.96
CA ASP A 4 -50.33 -10.83 19.20
C ASP A 4 -49.05 -11.56 18.77
N LYS A 5 -48.24 -10.94 17.90
CA LYS A 5 -46.75 -11.00 17.88
C LYS A 5 -46.17 -10.13 16.74
N PRO A 6 -44.91 -9.68 16.86
CA PRO A 6 -44.64 -8.27 17.10
C PRO A 6 -43.91 -7.58 15.93
N GLN A 7 -44.12 -6.27 15.84
CA GLN A 7 -43.22 -5.37 15.13
C GLN A 7 -41.88 -5.28 15.86
N ASN A 8 -40.82 -5.09 15.07
CA ASN A 8 -39.67 -4.18 15.27
C ASN A 8 -38.25 -4.78 15.18
N VAL A 9 -37.39 -3.95 14.58
CA VAL A 9 -35.91 -3.89 14.64
C VAL A 9 -35.10 -4.76 13.66
N VAL A 10 -35.03 -4.33 12.39
CA VAL A 10 -33.76 -4.38 11.62
C VAL A 10 -33.58 -3.03 10.92
N ALA A 11 -33.21 -2.02 11.72
CA ALA A 11 -32.61 -0.78 11.25
C ALA A 11 -31.42 -0.53 12.18
N ARG A 12 -30.32 -1.23 11.95
CA ARG A 12 -29.05 -0.98 12.62
C ARG A 12 -27.90 -1.08 11.62
N GLN A 13 -27.30 0.09 11.41
CA GLN A 13 -25.89 0.29 11.07
C GLN A 13 -25.44 0.02 9.63
N SER A 14 -26.06 0.69 8.66
CA SER A 14 -25.38 1.09 7.40
C SER A 14 -24.72 2.48 7.51
N HIS A 15 -24.70 3.08 8.72
CA HIS A 15 -24.22 4.44 8.95
C HIS A 15 -22.75 4.55 9.39
N SER A 16 -22.03 3.43 9.51
CA SER A 16 -20.64 3.44 9.99
C SER A 16 -19.59 3.57 8.88
N ILE A 17 -19.95 3.24 7.63
CA ILE A 17 -19.04 3.31 6.47
C ILE A 17 -18.80 4.78 6.04
N LEU A 18 -19.82 5.64 6.16
CA LEU A 18 -19.81 7.01 5.65
C LEU A 18 -18.95 8.03 6.42
N ASN A 19 -18.43 7.69 7.61
CA ASN A 19 -17.60 8.62 8.38
C ASN A 19 -16.09 8.44 8.18
N ILE A 20 -15.66 7.30 7.62
CA ILE A 20 -14.27 7.12 7.18
C ILE A 20 -14.14 7.63 5.74
N GLU A 21 -15.18 7.47 4.92
CA GLU A 21 -15.18 7.92 3.51
C GLU A 21 -15.24 9.44 3.34
N ASN A 22 -15.89 10.20 4.24
CA ASN A 22 -15.88 11.67 4.15
C ASN A 22 -14.50 12.29 4.45
N SER A 23 -13.59 11.56 5.10
CA SER A 23 -12.17 11.96 5.22
C SER A 23 -11.30 11.50 4.05
N VAL A 24 -11.76 10.52 3.25
CA VAL A 24 -11.09 10.01 2.05
C VAL A 24 -11.48 10.83 0.81
N PHE A 25 -12.69 11.40 0.78
CA PHE A 25 -13.21 12.26 -0.30
C PHE A 25 -12.54 13.65 -0.42
N LEU A 26 -11.71 14.05 0.55
CA LEU A 26 -10.79 15.16 0.40
C LEU A 26 -9.39 14.60 0.12
N ARG A 27 -8.92 14.74 -1.13
CA ARG A 27 -7.51 14.69 -1.59
C ARG A 27 -7.11 13.45 -2.42
N ILE A 28 -7.51 13.44 -3.69
CA ILE A 28 -6.66 12.90 -4.78
C ILE A 28 -5.34 13.64 -4.87
N ARG A 29 -5.32 14.90 -4.42
CA ARG A 29 -4.11 15.71 -4.23
C ARG A 29 -3.24 15.28 -3.04
N GLY A 30 -3.52 14.12 -2.44
CA GLY A 30 -2.80 13.58 -1.28
C GLY A 30 -2.94 12.05 -1.18
N LEU A 31 -2.97 11.34 -2.31
CA LEU A 31 -3.30 9.90 -2.32
C LEU A 31 -2.16 8.96 -1.85
N ALA A 32 -1.09 9.51 -1.27
CA ALA A 32 -0.13 8.76 -0.42
C ALA A 32 -0.35 8.97 1.10
N PHE A 33 -1.31 9.82 1.49
CA PHE A 33 -1.31 10.45 2.81
C PHE A 33 -2.13 9.70 3.89
N LEU A 34 -2.95 8.71 3.55
CA LEU A 34 -3.93 8.14 4.50
C LEU A 34 -3.90 6.62 4.68
N LEU A 35 -2.76 5.95 4.41
CA LEU A 35 -2.55 4.57 4.87
C LEU A 35 -1.57 4.42 6.04
N LEU A 36 -1.07 5.51 6.63
CA LEU A 36 0.03 5.45 7.62
C LEU A 36 -0.19 6.34 8.85
N VAL A 37 -1.32 6.17 9.55
CA VAL A 37 -1.47 6.74 10.91
C VAL A 37 -1.54 5.62 11.95
N GLY A 38 -0.36 5.16 12.38
CA GLY A 38 -0.18 4.40 13.62
C GLY A 38 0.22 5.33 14.75
N LEU A 39 -0.74 5.75 15.58
CA LEU A 39 -0.50 6.53 16.79
C LEU A 39 0.09 5.61 17.89
N VAL A 40 1.34 5.84 18.33
CA VAL A 40 1.89 5.23 19.55
C VAL A 40 2.01 6.28 20.64
N ILE A 41 1.26 6.07 21.74
CA ILE A 41 1.35 6.85 22.97
C ILE A 41 2.65 6.49 23.69
N ALA A 42 3.58 7.44 23.79
CA ALA A 42 4.80 7.29 24.57
C ALA A 42 4.49 7.31 26.07
N ALA A 43 4.82 6.23 26.78
CA ALA A 43 4.90 6.21 28.24
C ALA A 43 6.35 6.40 28.67
N THR A 44 6.55 7.42 29.51
CA THR A 44 7.82 7.87 30.08
C THR A 44 8.38 6.85 31.08
N GLY A 45 9.69 6.59 30.99
CA GLY A 45 10.57 6.43 32.16
C GLY A 45 11.00 5.02 32.54
N CYS A 46 12.31 4.74 32.40
CA CYS A 46 13.17 4.42 33.54
C CYS A 46 14.65 4.36 33.11
N GLN A 47 15.46 5.27 33.65
CA GLN A 47 16.92 5.24 33.58
C GLN A 47 17.46 4.16 34.53
N ARG A 48 18.34 3.28 34.06
CA ARG A 48 19.22 2.48 34.94
C ARG A 48 20.62 2.29 34.36
N VAL A 49 21.55 2.91 35.06
CA VAL A 49 22.94 2.55 35.44
C VAL A 49 23.66 1.48 34.61
N ALA A 50 24.84 1.90 34.12
CA ALA A 50 25.86 1.13 33.41
C ALA A 50 26.42 -0.07 34.19
N GLN A 51 26.60 -1.19 33.50
CA GLN A 51 27.60 -2.20 33.80
C GLN A 51 28.19 -2.71 32.50
N GLY A 52 29.52 -2.67 32.42
CA GLY A 52 30.30 -3.07 31.26
C GLY A 52 30.24 -4.58 31.02
N SER A 53 29.84 -4.92 29.81
CA SER A 53 30.21 -6.12 29.07
C SER A 53 30.59 -5.63 27.69
N GLU A 54 31.69 -6.13 27.13
CA GLU A 54 32.20 -5.79 25.80
C GLU A 54 31.06 -5.72 24.79
N ASP A 55 30.67 -4.51 24.40
CA ASP A 55 29.65 -4.28 23.39
C ASP A 55 30.17 -4.91 22.08
N PRO A 56 29.40 -5.79 21.42
CA PRO A 56 29.70 -6.08 20.03
C PRO A 56 29.69 -4.74 19.29
N ALA A 57 30.71 -4.51 18.46
CA ALA A 57 30.88 -3.28 17.70
C ALA A 57 29.52 -2.76 17.20
N PRO A 58 29.20 -1.46 17.37
CA PRO A 58 27.91 -0.93 16.96
C PRO A 58 27.68 -1.37 15.52
N SER A 59 26.64 -2.19 15.32
CA SER A 59 26.23 -2.64 14.00
C SER A 59 26.14 -1.39 13.15
N GLN A 60 27.00 -1.28 12.14
CA GLN A 60 27.10 -0.10 11.31
C GLN A 60 25.80 0.00 10.53
N GLN A 61 24.84 0.72 11.11
CA GLN A 61 23.49 0.86 10.59
C GLN A 61 23.59 1.57 9.24
N SER A 62 23.03 0.96 8.20
CA SER A 62 23.10 1.55 6.86
C SER A 62 22.15 2.74 6.76
N ALA A 63 22.45 3.68 5.86
CA ALA A 63 21.61 4.85 5.64
C ALA A 63 20.16 4.48 5.29
N VAL A 64 19.96 3.40 4.53
CA VAL A 64 18.63 2.89 4.20
C VAL A 64 17.88 2.38 5.43
N GLN A 65 18.56 1.75 6.39
CA GLN A 65 17.95 1.32 7.65
C GLN A 65 17.49 2.50 8.50
N ASP A 66 18.30 3.55 8.57
CA ASP A 66 17.92 4.80 9.25
C ASP A 66 16.73 5.46 8.58
N PHE A 67 16.73 5.50 7.24
CA PHE A 67 15.65 6.09 6.46
C PHE A 67 14.32 5.37 6.69
N VAL A 68 14.26 4.04 6.56
CA VAL A 68 12.97 3.32 6.67
C VAL A 68 12.41 3.25 8.09
N ARG A 69 13.26 3.42 9.12
CA ARG A 69 12.83 3.43 10.53
C ARG A 69 12.27 4.78 10.99
N GLN A 70 12.40 5.83 10.19
CA GLN A 70 11.82 7.13 10.50
C GLN A 70 10.30 7.13 10.38
N THR A 71 9.65 8.02 11.12
CA THR A 71 8.22 8.27 10.99
C THR A 71 7.97 9.43 10.05
N TYR A 72 7.30 9.16 8.93
CA TYR A 72 6.94 10.18 7.95
C TYR A 72 5.45 10.51 8.02
N ILE A 73 5.13 11.63 8.68
CA ILE A 73 3.74 12.08 8.89
C ILE A 73 3.00 12.33 7.57
N HIS A 74 3.75 12.67 6.52
CA HIS A 74 3.22 13.01 5.21
C HIS A 74 3.37 11.89 4.17
N GLY A 75 3.73 10.69 4.62
CA GLY A 75 4.11 9.59 3.76
C GLY A 75 5.60 9.59 3.40
N LEU A 76 6.05 8.51 2.78
CA LEU A 76 7.45 8.29 2.45
C LEU A 76 7.97 9.40 1.51
N PRO A 77 9.08 10.10 1.83
CA PRO A 77 9.70 11.07 0.93
C PRO A 77 10.20 10.39 -0.35
N TYR A 78 9.36 10.36 -1.39
CA TYR A 78 9.57 9.53 -2.57
C TYR A 78 10.92 9.81 -3.27
N ALA A 79 11.30 11.08 -3.41
CA ALA A 79 12.58 11.44 -4.04
C ALA A 79 13.81 10.97 -3.26
N GLU A 80 13.73 10.91 -1.92
CA GLU A 80 14.80 10.36 -1.08
C GLU A 80 14.80 8.83 -1.15
N ALA A 81 13.62 8.21 -1.12
CA ALA A 81 13.47 6.76 -1.30
C ALA A 81 14.02 6.27 -2.66
N GLN A 82 13.79 7.03 -3.73
CA GLN A 82 14.31 6.74 -5.07
C GLN A 82 15.84 6.89 -5.16
N SER A 83 16.48 7.61 -4.21
CA SER A 83 17.93 7.80 -4.22
C SER A 83 18.72 6.58 -3.73
N PHE A 84 18.04 5.61 -3.10
CA PHE A 84 18.62 4.30 -2.78
C PHE A 84 18.80 3.44 -4.03
N THR A 85 19.61 2.40 -3.92
CA THR A 85 20.10 1.64 -5.09
C THR A 85 19.83 0.15 -4.93
N SER A 86 20.08 -0.63 -5.98
CA SER A 86 19.90 -2.09 -5.96
C SER A 86 20.70 -2.78 -4.84
N SER A 87 21.85 -2.22 -4.42
CA SER A 87 22.62 -2.78 -3.30
C SER A 87 21.91 -2.71 -1.94
N ASP A 88 20.84 -1.91 -1.83
CA ASP A 88 20.05 -1.77 -0.60
C ASP A 88 18.89 -2.79 -0.53
N ILE A 89 18.57 -3.49 -1.64
CA ILE A 89 17.41 -4.39 -1.73
C ILE A 89 17.54 -5.58 -0.78
N ASP A 90 18.70 -6.24 -0.74
CA ASP A 90 18.92 -7.37 0.17
C ASP A 90 18.76 -6.97 1.64
N ILE A 91 19.20 -5.75 2.00
CA ILE A 91 19.04 -5.20 3.33
C ILE A 91 17.55 -5.03 3.64
N LEU A 92 16.81 -4.34 2.76
CA LEU A 92 15.37 -4.10 2.92
C LEU A 92 14.55 -5.39 2.94
N ALA A 93 14.88 -6.36 2.08
CA ALA A 93 14.24 -7.67 2.05
C ALA A 93 14.44 -8.42 3.37
N SER A 94 15.66 -8.42 3.92
CA SER A 94 15.93 -9.03 5.23
C SER A 94 15.16 -8.36 6.37
N MET A 95 14.87 -7.06 6.27
CA MET A 95 14.07 -6.33 7.25
C MET A 95 12.57 -6.71 7.18
N LEU A 96 12.05 -7.07 5.99
CA LEU A 96 10.66 -7.57 5.87
C LEU A 96 10.45 -8.91 6.57
N GLU A 97 11.50 -9.71 6.72
CA GLU A 97 11.46 -10.99 7.43
C GLU A 97 11.62 -10.82 8.96
N ASN A 98 12.12 -9.67 9.41
CA ASN A 98 12.40 -9.41 10.82
C ASN A 98 11.17 -8.81 11.55
N PRO A 99 10.55 -9.51 12.53
CA PRO A 99 9.39 -9.00 13.25
C PRO A 99 9.66 -7.72 14.06
N VAL A 100 10.91 -7.43 14.39
CA VAL A 100 11.31 -6.19 15.08
C VAL A 100 11.10 -4.96 14.18
N GLU A 101 11.13 -5.14 12.85
CA GLU A 101 10.97 -4.06 11.87
C GLU A 101 9.51 -3.81 11.46
N THR A 102 8.54 -4.44 12.14
CA THR A 102 7.10 -4.32 11.82
C THR A 102 6.60 -2.88 11.73
N ALA A 103 7.14 -1.98 12.55
CA ALA A 103 6.82 -0.55 12.50
C ALA A 103 7.38 0.15 11.24
N ALA A 104 8.47 -0.35 10.67
CA ALA A 104 9.14 0.18 9.48
C ALA A 104 8.64 -0.46 8.17
N TRP A 105 7.92 -1.59 8.23
CA TRP A 105 7.46 -2.33 7.05
C TRP A 105 6.78 -1.47 5.98
N PRO A 106 5.86 -0.53 6.29
CA PRO A 106 5.27 0.34 5.27
C PRO A 106 6.33 1.15 4.49
N ASN A 107 7.32 1.70 5.18
CA ASN A 107 8.39 2.46 4.56
C ASN A 107 9.34 1.56 3.78
N ILE A 108 9.63 0.35 4.28
CA ILE A 108 10.44 -0.65 3.58
C ILE A 108 9.78 -1.02 2.23
N VAL A 109 8.49 -1.34 2.25
CA VAL A 109 7.71 -1.67 1.03
C VAL A 109 7.73 -0.50 0.05
N GLY A 110 7.47 0.72 0.50
CA GLY A 110 7.50 1.90 -0.35
C GLY A 110 8.90 2.18 -0.93
N THR A 111 9.95 1.97 -0.14
CA THR A 111 11.35 2.19 -0.57
C THR A 111 11.77 1.15 -1.61
N LEU A 112 11.44 -0.13 -1.40
CA LEU A 112 11.67 -1.19 -2.40
C LEU A 112 11.01 -0.86 -3.74
N GLY A 113 9.78 -0.36 -3.73
CA GLY A 113 9.12 0.08 -4.96
C GLY A 113 9.78 1.32 -5.59
N ALA A 114 10.24 2.27 -4.78
CA ALA A 114 10.85 3.51 -5.26
C ALA A 114 12.26 3.33 -5.86
N ILE A 115 13.03 2.33 -5.39
CA ILE A 115 14.34 1.98 -5.96
C ILE A 115 14.22 1.64 -7.46
N GLY A 116 13.10 1.01 -7.87
CA GLY A 116 12.79 0.81 -9.28
C GLY A 116 13.52 -0.35 -9.96
N ASP A 117 14.28 -1.14 -9.21
CA ASP A 117 15.02 -2.30 -9.70
C ASP A 117 14.18 -3.58 -9.57
N ASP A 118 14.22 -4.41 -10.62
CA ASP A 118 13.34 -5.57 -10.73
C ASP A 118 13.62 -6.68 -9.70
N GLU A 119 14.80 -6.69 -9.09
CA GLU A 119 15.14 -7.57 -7.96
C GLU A 119 14.21 -7.35 -6.75
N ALA A 120 13.57 -6.17 -6.63
CA ALA A 120 12.61 -5.86 -5.57
C ALA A 120 11.27 -6.59 -5.73
N PHE A 121 10.93 -7.10 -6.93
CA PHE A 121 9.64 -7.74 -7.18
C PHE A 121 9.40 -8.96 -6.28
N SER A 122 10.38 -9.87 -6.23
CA SER A 122 10.22 -11.13 -5.49
C SER A 122 10.09 -10.91 -3.97
N PRO A 123 10.91 -10.07 -3.31
CA PRO A 123 10.72 -9.69 -1.91
C PRO A 123 9.34 -9.07 -1.63
N LEU A 124 8.86 -8.16 -2.50
CA LEU A 124 7.56 -7.52 -2.34
C LEU A 124 6.40 -8.53 -2.40
N ILE A 125 6.39 -9.41 -3.40
CA ILE A 125 5.37 -10.45 -3.52
C ILE A 125 5.47 -11.48 -2.37
N GLY A 126 6.69 -11.93 -2.06
CA GLY A 126 6.94 -12.86 -0.96
C GLY A 126 6.43 -12.32 0.37
N PHE A 127 6.69 -11.03 0.64
CA PHE A 127 6.09 -10.35 1.78
C PHE A 127 4.57 -10.33 1.66
N PHE A 128 3.99 -9.86 0.56
CA PHE A 128 2.53 -9.75 0.40
C PHE A 128 1.79 -11.06 0.70
N ILE A 129 2.25 -12.20 0.18
CA ILE A 129 1.54 -13.47 0.30
C ILE A 129 1.76 -14.17 1.65
N THR A 130 2.85 -13.84 2.37
CA THR A 130 3.23 -14.53 3.59
C THR A 130 2.50 -13.96 4.81
N GLY A 131 2.15 -14.85 5.74
CA GLY A 131 1.49 -14.53 7.00
C GLY A 131 0.12 -15.18 7.12
N SER A 132 -0.47 -15.12 8.30
CA SER A 132 -1.80 -15.68 8.53
C SER A 132 -2.54 -14.99 9.68
N GLY A 133 -3.85 -15.16 9.70
CA GLY A 133 -4.72 -14.64 10.75
C GLY A 133 -5.01 -13.15 10.64
N VAL A 134 -5.56 -12.57 11.70
CA VAL A 134 -5.91 -11.15 11.73
C VAL A 134 -4.64 -10.32 11.93
N LEU A 135 -4.34 -9.45 10.97
CA LEU A 135 -3.18 -8.56 11.04
C LEU A 135 -3.39 -7.41 12.02
N THR A 136 -2.30 -6.78 12.47
CA THR A 136 -2.41 -5.45 13.09
C THR A 136 -2.72 -4.40 12.02
N PRO A 137 -3.27 -3.22 12.37
CA PRO A 137 -3.50 -2.14 11.40
C PRO A 137 -2.25 -1.76 10.60
N SER A 138 -1.10 -1.67 11.27
CA SER A 138 0.18 -1.36 10.62
C SER A 138 0.63 -2.47 9.65
N ASN A 139 0.49 -3.73 10.05
CA ASN A 139 0.89 -4.85 9.18
C ASN A 139 -0.05 -4.96 7.98
N TYR A 140 -1.35 -4.76 8.18
CA TYR A 140 -2.33 -4.74 7.09
C TYR A 140 -2.01 -3.62 6.09
N ALA A 141 -1.76 -2.40 6.57
CA ALA A 141 -1.35 -1.28 5.71
C ALA A 141 -0.05 -1.56 4.94
N ALA A 142 0.94 -2.20 5.57
CA ALA A 142 2.18 -2.60 4.90
C ALA A 142 1.93 -3.66 3.82
N LYS A 143 1.04 -4.62 4.04
CA LYS A 143 0.70 -5.64 3.02
C LYS A 143 -0.04 -4.98 1.86
N THR A 144 -1.08 -4.20 2.14
CA THR A 144 -1.92 -3.60 1.10
C THR A 144 -1.23 -2.46 0.35
N SER A 145 -0.09 -1.94 0.83
CA SER A 145 0.75 -1.02 0.06
C SER A 145 1.63 -1.71 -1.00
N VAL A 146 1.74 -3.05 -1.00
CA VAL A 146 2.57 -3.76 -1.98
C VAL A 146 2.10 -3.51 -3.43
N PRO A 147 0.81 -3.62 -3.79
CA PRO A 147 0.36 -3.26 -5.13
C PRO A 147 0.70 -1.81 -5.55
N MET A 148 0.68 -0.86 -4.61
CA MET A 148 1.13 0.51 -4.90
C MET A 148 2.65 0.58 -5.15
N ALA A 149 3.44 -0.12 -4.34
CA ALA A 149 4.90 -0.21 -4.52
C ALA A 149 5.28 -0.88 -5.85
N LEU A 150 4.50 -1.87 -6.30
CA LEU A 150 4.65 -2.45 -7.64
C LEU A 150 4.34 -1.43 -8.75
N GLY A 151 3.44 -0.48 -8.50
CA GLY A 151 3.21 0.66 -9.38
C GLY A 151 4.43 1.57 -9.50
N TYR A 152 5.09 1.89 -8.37
CA TYR A 152 6.36 2.63 -8.38
C TYR A 152 7.45 1.87 -9.13
N LEU A 153 7.56 0.56 -8.87
CA LEU A 153 8.53 -0.29 -9.54
C LEU A 153 8.31 -0.27 -11.06
N LEU A 154 7.07 -0.50 -11.50
CA LEU A 154 6.69 -0.45 -12.92
C LEU A 154 6.94 0.91 -13.58
N ASN A 155 6.88 2.01 -12.82
CA ASN A 155 7.19 3.35 -13.34
C ASN A 155 8.69 3.51 -13.68
N GLN A 156 9.55 2.77 -13.00
CA GLN A 156 11.00 2.93 -13.07
C GLN A 156 11.69 1.81 -13.86
N THR A 157 11.08 0.63 -13.99
CA THR A 157 11.66 -0.50 -14.73
C THR A 157 11.72 -0.21 -16.24
N ASP A 158 12.81 -0.63 -16.87
CA ASP A 158 13.00 -0.54 -18.32
C ASP A 158 11.86 -1.21 -19.10
N THR A 159 11.37 -0.57 -20.16
CA THR A 159 10.24 -1.09 -20.96
C THR A 159 10.51 -2.46 -21.58
N ASP A 160 11.78 -2.79 -21.81
CA ASP A 160 12.21 -4.06 -22.41
C ASP A 160 12.48 -5.16 -21.37
N SER A 161 12.41 -4.86 -20.06
CA SER A 161 12.58 -5.87 -19.01
C SER A 161 11.40 -6.84 -19.01
N VAL A 162 11.70 -8.13 -18.85
CA VAL A 162 10.68 -9.16 -18.64
C VAL A 162 9.83 -8.87 -17.39
N TYR A 163 10.41 -8.22 -16.38
CA TYR A 163 9.72 -7.88 -15.15
C TYR A 163 8.69 -6.79 -15.35
N THR A 164 8.88 -5.85 -16.28
CA THR A 164 7.86 -4.86 -16.66
C THR A 164 6.54 -5.53 -17.01
N GLN A 165 6.59 -6.58 -17.85
CA GLN A 165 5.40 -7.33 -18.22
C GLN A 165 4.83 -8.16 -17.06
N ILE A 166 5.69 -8.73 -16.20
CA ILE A 166 5.27 -9.50 -15.03
C ILE A 166 4.53 -8.61 -14.03
N ILE A 167 5.10 -7.46 -13.70
CA ILE A 167 4.54 -6.50 -12.74
C ILE A 167 3.22 -5.94 -13.28
N PHE A 168 3.20 -5.51 -14.55
CA PHE A 168 1.97 -5.05 -15.19
C PHE A 168 0.89 -6.13 -15.15
N ASN A 169 1.22 -7.38 -15.52
CA ASN A 169 0.25 -8.47 -15.51
C ASN A 169 -0.28 -8.74 -14.11
N TYR A 170 0.58 -8.70 -13.08
CA TYR A 170 0.16 -8.88 -11.70
C TYR A 170 -0.87 -7.82 -11.27
N LEU A 171 -0.57 -6.54 -11.53
CA LEU A 171 -1.46 -5.43 -11.20
C LEU A 171 -2.76 -5.48 -12.00
N ASN A 172 -2.68 -5.75 -13.31
CA ASN A 172 -3.83 -5.84 -14.20
C ASN A 172 -4.75 -7.01 -13.84
N SER A 173 -4.19 -8.19 -13.55
CA SER A 173 -4.98 -9.32 -13.04
C SER A 173 -5.62 -9.01 -11.69
N GLY A 174 -4.98 -8.19 -10.85
CA GLY A 174 -5.54 -7.73 -9.58
C GLY A 174 -6.78 -6.84 -9.69
N LEU A 175 -7.20 -6.44 -10.90
CA LEU A 175 -8.48 -5.77 -11.14
C LEU A 175 -9.68 -6.73 -11.08
N ASP A 176 -9.44 -8.04 -11.16
CA ASP A 176 -10.45 -9.07 -10.95
C ASP A 176 -10.43 -9.52 -9.46
N PRO A 177 -11.52 -9.33 -8.70
CA PRO A 177 -11.56 -9.75 -7.29
C PRO A 177 -11.28 -11.25 -7.10
N GLU A 178 -11.63 -12.10 -8.06
CA GLU A 178 -11.43 -13.55 -7.94
C GLU A 178 -9.96 -13.96 -7.95
N VAL A 179 -9.06 -13.14 -8.52
CA VAL A 179 -7.61 -13.39 -8.48
C VAL A 179 -7.09 -13.39 -7.05
N TRP A 180 -7.58 -12.48 -6.20
CA TRP A 180 -7.18 -12.41 -4.79
C TRP A 180 -7.64 -13.63 -3.98
N SER A 181 -8.82 -14.17 -4.33
CA SER A 181 -9.31 -15.43 -3.75
C SER A 181 -8.40 -16.60 -4.14
N ALA A 182 -8.00 -16.68 -5.42
CA ALA A 182 -7.17 -17.76 -5.94
C ALA A 182 -5.73 -17.74 -5.41
N LEU A 183 -5.20 -16.58 -4.99
CA LEU A 183 -3.86 -16.44 -4.42
C LEU A 183 -3.70 -17.09 -3.02
N GLY A 184 -4.79 -17.47 -2.36
CA GLY A 184 -4.74 -18.17 -1.08
C GLY A 184 -4.18 -17.32 0.07
N ILE A 185 -4.38 -16.01 0.00
CA ILE A 185 -3.99 -15.07 1.05
C ILE A 185 -4.63 -15.52 2.38
N SER A 186 -3.78 -15.84 3.36
CA SER A 186 -4.20 -16.45 4.62
C SER A 186 -4.28 -15.45 5.79
N TRP A 187 -3.89 -14.20 5.54
CA TRP A 187 -4.06 -13.09 6.47
C TRP A 187 -5.35 -12.33 6.18
N THR A 188 -5.86 -11.62 7.19
CA THR A 188 -7.14 -10.90 7.13
C THR A 188 -7.04 -9.53 7.79
N SER A 189 -7.94 -8.64 7.39
CA SER A 189 -8.07 -7.27 7.87
C SER A 189 -8.39 -7.18 9.37
N PRO A 190 -7.74 -6.27 10.13
CA PRO A 190 -8.11 -5.98 11.52
C PRO A 190 -9.46 -5.30 11.67
N PHE A 191 -10.07 -4.85 10.56
CA PHE A 191 -11.24 -3.98 10.58
C PHE A 191 -12.58 -4.74 10.46
N GLY A 192 -12.54 -6.07 10.54
CA GLY A 192 -13.74 -6.91 10.48
C GLY A 192 -14.44 -6.86 9.12
N LEU A 193 -13.68 -6.62 8.06
CA LEU A 193 -14.16 -6.67 6.68
C LEU A 193 -14.66 -8.08 6.35
N THR A 194 -15.70 -8.15 5.55
CA THR A 194 -16.09 -9.38 4.86
C THR A 194 -15.01 -9.76 3.84
N SER A 195 -14.96 -11.04 3.46
CA SER A 195 -14.02 -11.49 2.43
C SER A 195 -14.24 -10.80 1.08
N GLU A 196 -15.45 -10.32 0.80
CA GLU A 196 -15.76 -9.54 -0.40
C GLU A 196 -15.16 -8.15 -0.33
N GLU A 197 -15.43 -7.41 0.75
CA GLU A 197 -14.86 -6.07 0.98
C GLU A 197 -13.32 -6.08 1.00
N GLU A 198 -12.71 -7.16 1.53
CA GLU A 198 -11.25 -7.31 1.48
C GLU A 198 -10.71 -7.46 0.05
N ARG A 199 -11.42 -8.20 -0.82
CA ARG A 199 -11.03 -8.33 -2.22
C ARG A 199 -11.24 -7.03 -2.98
N ASP A 200 -12.33 -6.32 -2.71
CA ASP A 200 -12.59 -5.00 -3.27
C ASP A 200 -11.49 -4.00 -2.89
N GLN A 201 -11.03 -4.03 -1.63
CA GLN A 201 -9.90 -3.22 -1.17
C GLN A 201 -8.60 -3.57 -1.91
N LEU A 202 -8.39 -4.84 -2.26
CA LEU A 202 -7.24 -5.28 -3.06
C LEU A 202 -7.34 -4.81 -4.52
N VAL A 203 -8.54 -4.80 -5.10
CA VAL A 203 -8.79 -4.18 -6.41
C VAL A 203 -8.47 -2.68 -6.37
N VAL A 204 -8.90 -1.96 -5.32
CA VAL A 204 -8.61 -0.53 -5.13
C VAL A 204 -7.10 -0.26 -5.17
N VAL A 205 -6.30 -1.01 -4.41
CA VAL A 205 -4.84 -0.77 -4.39
C VAL A 205 -4.14 -1.20 -5.69
N SER A 206 -4.71 -2.14 -6.45
CA SER A 206 -4.24 -2.44 -7.81
C SER A 206 -4.55 -1.32 -8.80
N VAL A 207 -5.74 -0.72 -8.73
CA VAL A 207 -6.09 0.49 -9.51
C VAL A 207 -5.08 1.61 -9.21
N MET A 208 -4.76 1.83 -7.92
CA MET A 208 -3.75 2.81 -7.52
C MET A 208 -2.35 2.46 -8.02
N GLY A 209 -1.93 1.18 -7.96
CA GLY A 209 -0.65 0.74 -8.51
C GLY A 209 -0.53 0.99 -10.02
N LEU A 210 -1.56 0.65 -10.79
CA LEU A 210 -1.62 0.96 -12.22
C LEU A 210 -1.60 2.48 -12.47
N ALA A 211 -2.31 3.26 -11.67
CA ALA A 211 -2.29 4.72 -11.76
C ALA A 211 -0.87 5.26 -11.61
N LEU A 212 -0.18 4.85 -10.54
CA LEU A 212 1.15 5.33 -10.16
C LEU A 212 2.26 4.91 -11.14
N SER A 213 2.03 3.86 -11.93
CA SER A 213 2.98 3.42 -12.96
C SER A 213 3.21 4.45 -14.07
N GLY A 214 2.22 5.31 -14.37
CA GLY A 214 2.28 6.27 -15.47
C GLY A 214 2.47 5.65 -16.87
N THR A 215 2.28 4.34 -17.04
CA THR A 215 2.50 3.70 -18.35
C THR A 215 1.25 3.74 -19.23
N ALA A 216 1.44 3.80 -20.56
CA ALA A 216 0.33 3.76 -21.52
C ALA A 216 -0.47 2.44 -21.45
N GLN A 217 0.21 1.34 -21.13
CA GLN A 217 -0.42 0.04 -20.96
C GLN A 217 -1.34 0.02 -19.73
N ALA A 218 -0.88 0.56 -18.59
CA ALA A 218 -1.71 0.73 -17.40
C ALA A 218 -2.89 1.67 -17.63
N ASN A 219 -2.71 2.77 -18.38
CA ASN A 219 -3.80 3.65 -18.77
C ASN A 219 -4.90 2.91 -19.55
N SER A 220 -4.48 2.08 -20.50
CA SER A 220 -5.39 1.29 -21.33
C SER A 220 -6.17 0.27 -20.49
N ALA A 221 -5.49 -0.42 -19.57
CA ALA A 221 -6.11 -1.34 -18.63
C ALA A 221 -7.15 -0.66 -17.72
N LEU A 222 -6.81 0.50 -17.14
CA LEU A 222 -7.73 1.28 -16.31
C LEU A 222 -8.99 1.71 -17.09
N ARG A 223 -8.81 2.14 -18.35
CA ARG A 223 -9.91 2.51 -19.25
C ARG A 223 -10.75 1.32 -19.70
N GLU A 224 -10.17 0.13 -19.84
CA GLU A 224 -10.94 -1.07 -20.12
C GLU A 224 -11.78 -1.45 -18.90
N PHE A 225 -11.14 -1.45 -17.72
CA PHE A 225 -11.78 -1.78 -16.45
C PHE A 225 -12.96 -0.86 -16.11
N GLN A 226 -12.95 0.41 -16.55
CA GLN A 226 -14.04 1.37 -16.29
C GLN A 226 -15.41 0.93 -16.82
N PHE A 227 -15.44 -0.01 -17.76
CA PHE A 227 -16.67 -0.54 -18.33
C PHE A 227 -17.18 -1.80 -17.62
N SER A 228 -16.44 -2.33 -16.64
CA SER A 228 -16.88 -3.48 -15.83
C SER A 228 -18.01 -3.11 -14.88
N ASP A 229 -18.83 -4.10 -14.51
CA ASP A 229 -19.93 -3.91 -13.55
C ASP A 229 -19.44 -3.47 -12.16
N LEU A 230 -18.25 -3.92 -11.75
CA LEU A 230 -17.61 -3.51 -10.49
C LEU A 230 -17.18 -2.04 -10.55
N ALA A 231 -16.52 -1.62 -11.62
CA ALA A 231 -16.05 -0.24 -11.77
C ALA A 231 -17.19 0.79 -11.85
N GLN A 232 -18.38 0.38 -12.29
CA GLN A 232 -19.56 1.25 -12.34
C GLN A 232 -20.20 1.48 -10.96
N GLN A 233 -19.83 0.68 -9.95
CA GLN A 233 -20.31 0.84 -8.59
C GLN A 233 -19.53 1.92 -7.85
N GLN A 234 -20.16 2.57 -6.88
CA GLN A 234 -19.45 3.45 -5.94
C GLN A 234 -18.76 2.60 -4.87
N PRO A 235 -17.54 2.94 -4.41
CA PRO A 235 -16.76 4.14 -4.75
C PRO A 235 -15.80 3.98 -5.95
N PHE A 236 -15.82 2.85 -6.67
CA PHE A 236 -14.88 2.59 -7.76
C PHE A 236 -14.96 3.61 -8.90
N ALA A 237 -16.16 4.07 -9.25
CA ALA A 237 -16.34 5.01 -10.35
C ALA A 237 -15.59 6.34 -10.14
N SER A 238 -15.59 6.90 -8.93
CA SER A 238 -14.81 8.11 -8.62
C SER A 238 -13.32 7.81 -8.62
N LEU A 239 -12.90 6.77 -7.90
CA LEU A 239 -11.50 6.34 -7.83
C LEU A 239 -10.89 6.14 -9.21
N LEU A 240 -11.63 5.55 -10.14
CA LEU A 240 -11.08 5.19 -11.45
C LEU A 240 -10.88 6.40 -12.37
N SER A 241 -11.76 7.39 -12.28
CA SER A 241 -11.57 8.68 -12.98
C SER A 241 -10.28 9.35 -12.50
N GLU A 242 -10.04 9.34 -11.19
CA GLU A 242 -8.87 9.92 -10.55
C GLU A 242 -7.60 9.16 -10.88
N ALA A 243 -7.67 7.83 -10.89
CA ALA A 243 -6.57 6.94 -11.26
C ALA A 243 -6.13 7.16 -12.71
N ILE A 244 -7.08 7.31 -13.64
CA ILE A 244 -6.78 7.60 -15.04
C ILE A 244 -6.15 8.99 -15.19
N GLU A 245 -6.65 10.00 -14.49
CA GLU A 245 -6.07 11.35 -14.48
C GLU A 245 -4.64 11.33 -13.94
N ALA A 246 -4.43 10.75 -12.77
CA ALA A 246 -3.12 10.63 -12.13
C ALA A 246 -2.12 9.90 -13.04
N ASN A 247 -2.54 8.80 -13.67
CA ASN A 247 -1.70 8.07 -14.61
C ASN A 247 -1.24 8.94 -15.79
N ASN A 248 -2.17 9.71 -16.40
CA ASN A 248 -1.82 10.62 -17.49
C ASN A 248 -0.85 11.72 -17.01
N THR A 249 -1.10 12.29 -15.83
CA THR A 249 -0.22 13.33 -15.26
C THR A 249 1.17 12.76 -15.00
N ILE A 250 1.29 11.59 -14.37
CA ILE A 250 2.58 10.94 -14.10
C ILE A 250 3.31 10.61 -15.41
N ALA A 251 2.60 10.16 -16.44
CA ALA A 251 3.17 9.92 -17.76
C ALA A 251 3.75 11.20 -18.40
N GLU A 252 3.14 12.36 -18.13
CA GLU A 252 3.55 13.65 -18.69
C GLU A 252 4.71 14.29 -17.91
N ILE A 253 4.63 14.31 -16.57
CA ILE A 253 5.56 15.09 -15.74
C ILE A 253 6.55 14.25 -14.94
N GLY A 254 6.37 12.93 -14.89
CA GLY A 254 7.12 12.02 -14.05
C GLY A 254 6.59 11.92 -12.61
N LEU A 255 6.87 10.79 -11.96
CA LEU A 255 6.33 10.48 -10.63
C LEU A 255 6.89 11.39 -9.53
N VAL A 256 8.16 11.79 -9.61
CA VAL A 256 8.77 12.73 -8.65
C VAL A 256 8.05 14.08 -8.67
N GLN A 257 7.84 14.66 -9.85
CA GLN A 257 7.15 15.93 -10.02
C GLN A 257 5.68 15.84 -9.59
N TYR A 258 5.03 14.71 -9.86
CA TYR A 258 3.66 14.46 -9.39
C TYR A 258 3.54 14.54 -7.86
N TYR A 259 4.47 13.93 -7.12
CA TYR A 259 4.49 14.04 -5.66
C TYR A 259 4.81 15.45 -5.18
N GLN A 260 5.77 16.13 -5.80
CA GLN A 260 6.11 17.51 -5.44
C GLN A 260 4.92 18.47 -5.58
N GLN A 261 4.07 18.31 -6.60
CA GLN A 261 2.89 19.17 -6.77
C GLN A 261 1.77 18.87 -5.75
N SER A 262 1.73 17.65 -5.24
CA SER A 262 0.72 17.19 -4.29
C SER A 262 0.97 17.75 -2.88
N ASP A 263 2.24 17.89 -2.49
CA ASP A 263 2.63 18.41 -1.16
C ASP A 263 2.29 19.90 -0.95
N PHE A 264 1.99 20.65 -2.01
CA PHE A 264 1.67 22.09 -1.93
C PHE A 264 0.16 22.41 -1.95
N ASN A 265 -0.73 21.40 -1.91
CA ASN A 265 -2.19 21.58 -1.97
C ASN A 265 -2.94 21.05 -0.72
#